data_AF-A0A2P5M398-F1
#
_entry.id   AF-A0A2P5M398-F1
#
_cell.length_a   1.000
_cell.length_b   1.000
_cell.length_c   1.000
_cell.angle_alpha   90.00
_cell.angle_beta   90.00
_cell.angle_gamma   90.00
#
_symmetry.space_group_name_H-M   'P 1'
#
loop_
_entity.id
_entity.type
_entity.pdbx_description
1 polymer ?
#
loop_
_entity_poly.entity_id
_entity_poly.type
_entity_poly.pdbx_seq_one_letter_code
_entity_poly.pdbx_strand_id
1 'polypeptide(L)'
;MTLRLSFWLWLCVAASAQADNGLINISQDSIDNLGIKLGKPVPVSQLPVLSAPAKIIVPPGNAYVVSATQAGVIIQLTASVGDSVKKGDVLATINSPGLLALQQQFLKAGNDFRVGLAAFNRDKKLFDDGVIAERRWQETAGQFHSLEASLDEARQLLEISGMPAADIDRLNRSHRMHSLLSVRAPIAGTVLELKAANG
;
A
#
# COMPACT_ATOMS: atom_id res chain seq x y z
N MET A 1 41.51 -72.04 16.36
CA MET A 1 41.55 -73.20 15.46
C MET A 1 41.92 -72.71 14.06
N THR A 2 43.19 -72.87 13.68
CA THR A 2 43.74 -72.58 12.36
C THR A 2 43.30 -73.65 11.36
N LEU A 3 42.84 -73.28 10.17
CA LEU A 3 42.79 -74.25 9.06
C LEU A 3 43.10 -73.56 7.73
N ARG A 4 44.26 -73.95 7.17
CA ARG A 4 44.66 -73.73 5.78
C ARG A 4 43.76 -74.56 4.86
N LEU A 5 43.47 -74.08 3.65
CA LEU A 5 43.30 -74.97 2.50
C LEU A 5 43.53 -74.27 1.16
N SER A 6 44.13 -75.03 0.25
CA SER A 6 44.69 -74.67 -1.06
C SER A 6 43.67 -74.26 -2.13
N PHE A 7 44.14 -73.36 -3.00
CA PHE A 7 44.18 -73.43 -4.48
C PHE A 7 43.15 -74.34 -5.18
N TRP A 8 42.34 -73.77 -6.07
CA TRP A 8 42.19 -74.28 -7.44
C TRP A 8 41.58 -73.18 -8.34
N LEU A 9 42.32 -72.84 -9.39
CA LEU A 9 42.02 -71.81 -10.37
C LEU A 9 41.09 -72.44 -11.43
N TRP A 10 39.82 -71.99 -11.48
CA TRP A 10 38.92 -72.34 -12.57
C TRP A 10 38.80 -71.16 -13.54
N LEU A 11 39.09 -71.46 -14.80
CA LEU A 11 39.12 -70.58 -15.95
C LEU A 11 37.68 -70.23 -16.35
N CYS A 12 37.26 -68.98 -16.21
CA CYS A 12 36.06 -68.47 -16.86
C CYS A 12 36.46 -67.37 -17.86
N VAL A 13 36.35 -67.72 -19.14
CA VAL A 13 36.43 -66.79 -20.27
C VAL A 13 35.17 -65.92 -20.25
N ALA A 14 35.33 -64.61 -20.07
CA ALA A 14 34.28 -63.63 -20.32
C ALA A 14 34.71 -62.77 -21.53
N ALA A 15 33.96 -62.87 -22.61
CA ALA A 15 34.07 -61.98 -23.75
C ALA A 15 33.64 -60.57 -23.32
N SER A 16 34.53 -59.58 -23.43
CA SER A 16 34.24 -58.17 -23.18
C SER A 16 34.29 -57.38 -24.49
N ALA A 17 33.16 -56.73 -24.79
CA ALA A 17 32.91 -55.87 -25.93
C ALA A 17 33.90 -54.68 -26.00
N GLN A 18 34.38 -54.37 -27.21
CA GLN A 18 35.16 -53.16 -27.48
C GLN A 18 34.26 -51.90 -27.42
N ALA A 19 34.55 -51.01 -26.46
CA ALA A 19 34.22 -49.60 -26.56
C ALA A 19 35.36 -48.90 -27.34
N ASP A 20 35.02 -48.29 -28.48
CA ASP A 20 35.95 -47.44 -29.24
C ASP A 20 36.12 -46.12 -28.47
N ASN A 21 37.08 -46.12 -27.56
CA ASN A 21 37.48 -44.92 -26.84
C ASN A 21 38.27 -44.05 -27.80
N GLY A 22 37.76 -42.86 -28.16
CA GLY A 22 38.41 -41.82 -28.96
C GLY A 22 39.67 -41.24 -28.30
N LEU A 23 40.61 -42.11 -27.95
CA LEU A 23 41.91 -41.82 -27.39
C LEU A 23 42.90 -41.72 -28.55
N ILE A 24 43.53 -40.56 -28.69
CA ILE A 24 44.58 -40.35 -29.67
C ILE A 24 45.85 -41.00 -29.13
N ASN A 25 46.24 -42.14 -29.70
CA ASN A 25 47.50 -42.81 -29.37
C ASN A 25 48.66 -42.10 -30.08
N ILE A 26 49.53 -41.46 -29.30
CA ILE A 26 50.70 -40.74 -29.78
C ILE A 26 51.98 -41.38 -29.20
N SER A 27 53.03 -41.51 -30.02
CA SER A 27 54.30 -42.11 -29.59
C SER A 27 55.09 -41.15 -28.69
N GLN A 28 55.89 -41.70 -27.78
CA GLN A 28 56.71 -40.91 -26.85
C GLN A 28 57.66 -39.94 -27.58
N ASP A 29 58.26 -40.38 -28.70
CA ASP A 29 59.11 -39.52 -29.54
C ASP A 29 58.35 -38.32 -30.12
N SER A 30 57.05 -38.50 -30.40
CA SER A 30 56.20 -37.41 -30.89
C SER A 30 55.81 -36.45 -29.77
N ILE A 31 55.57 -36.95 -28.55
CA ILE A 31 55.33 -36.12 -27.36
C ILE A 31 56.54 -35.22 -27.08
N ASP A 32 57.74 -35.79 -27.16
CA ASP A 32 58.99 -35.11 -26.85
C ASP A 32 59.38 -34.08 -27.93
N ASN A 33 59.24 -34.43 -29.22
CA ASN A 33 59.48 -33.51 -30.33
C ASN A 33 58.45 -32.37 -30.42
N LEU A 34 57.22 -32.61 -30.00
CA LEU A 34 56.14 -31.61 -29.98
C LEU A 34 56.12 -30.79 -28.68
N GLY A 35 57.00 -31.10 -27.71
CA GLY A 35 57.13 -30.37 -26.45
C GLY A 35 55.89 -30.43 -25.56
N ILE A 36 55.08 -31.49 -25.66
CA ILE A 36 53.81 -31.61 -24.94
C ILE A 36 54.11 -31.88 -23.47
N LYS A 37 53.79 -30.91 -22.61
CA LYS A 37 53.97 -31.02 -21.15
C LYS A 37 52.62 -31.28 -20.49
N LEU A 38 52.54 -32.39 -19.76
CA LEU A 38 51.36 -32.75 -18.98
C LEU A 38 51.43 -32.06 -17.60
N GLY A 39 50.39 -31.30 -17.25
CA GLY A 39 50.19 -30.76 -15.91
C GLY A 39 49.08 -31.52 -15.19
N LYS A 40 49.27 -31.85 -13.91
CA LYS A 40 48.18 -32.41 -13.09
C LYS A 40 47.18 -31.29 -12.75
N PRO A 41 45.87 -31.52 -12.83
CA PRO A 41 44.88 -30.55 -12.37
C PRO A 41 45.14 -30.21 -10.90
N VAL A 42 45.30 -28.91 -10.58
CA VAL A 42 45.47 -28.43 -9.22
C VAL A 42 44.14 -27.86 -8.74
N PRO A 43 43.64 -28.23 -7.55
CA PRO A 43 42.44 -27.63 -6.99
C PRO A 43 42.64 -26.12 -6.80
N VAL A 44 41.78 -25.33 -7.42
CA VAL A 44 41.80 -23.86 -7.29
C VAL A 44 41.00 -23.48 -6.06
N SER A 45 41.63 -22.78 -5.10
CA SER A 45 41.01 -22.36 -3.84
C SER A 45 40.24 -21.04 -3.93
N GLN A 46 40.36 -20.30 -5.03
CA GLN A 46 39.73 -19.00 -5.23
C GLN A 46 39.06 -18.94 -6.60
N LEU A 47 37.73 -18.95 -6.60
CA LEU A 47 36.95 -18.61 -7.79
C LEU A 47 36.83 -17.09 -7.90
N PRO A 48 36.98 -16.49 -9.10
CA PRO A 48 36.62 -15.09 -9.31
C PRO A 48 35.12 -14.92 -9.05
N VAL A 49 34.77 -14.30 -7.93
CA VAL A 49 33.37 -13.98 -7.63
C VAL A 49 32.99 -12.78 -8.48
N LEU A 50 32.00 -12.95 -9.36
CA LEU A 50 31.50 -11.87 -10.21
C LEU A 50 30.86 -10.79 -9.32
N SER A 51 31.38 -9.57 -9.36
CA SER A 51 30.80 -8.43 -8.65
C SER A 51 29.83 -7.70 -9.58
N ALA A 52 28.60 -7.46 -9.11
CA ALA A 52 27.58 -6.70 -9.83
C ALA A 52 26.99 -5.62 -8.91
N PRO A 53 26.67 -4.42 -9.44
CA PRO A 53 26.00 -3.40 -8.66
C PRO A 53 24.61 -3.88 -8.23
N ALA A 54 24.25 -3.62 -6.98
CA ALA A 54 22.94 -3.92 -6.41
C ALA A 54 22.24 -2.62 -5.97
N LYS A 55 20.91 -2.59 -6.06
CA LYS A 55 20.08 -1.48 -5.59
C LYS A 55 19.08 -1.98 -4.54
N ILE A 56 19.08 -1.34 -3.37
CA ILE A 56 18.10 -1.60 -2.31
C ILE A 56 16.83 -0.80 -2.65
N ILE A 57 15.70 -1.48 -2.73
CA ILE A 57 14.38 -0.87 -2.95
C ILE A 57 13.43 -1.30 -1.86
N VAL A 58 12.55 -0.39 -1.44
CA VAL A 58 11.45 -0.72 -0.53
C VAL A 58 10.36 -1.41 -1.35
N PRO A 59 9.86 -2.60 -0.92
CA PRO A 59 8.75 -3.26 -1.61
C PRO A 59 7.52 -2.34 -1.66
N PRO A 60 6.75 -2.34 -2.76
CA PRO A 60 5.62 -1.41 -2.94
C PRO A 60 4.52 -1.55 -1.87
N GLY A 61 4.40 -2.71 -1.20
CA GLY A 61 3.47 -2.90 -0.09
C GLY A 61 3.85 -2.20 1.21
N ASN A 62 5.08 -1.71 1.34
CA ASN A 62 5.60 -1.09 2.56
C ASN A 62 5.83 0.43 2.42
N ALA A 63 5.41 1.02 1.29
CA ALA A 63 5.50 2.44 1.03
C ALA A 63 4.09 3.01 0.81
N TYR A 64 3.78 4.11 1.50
CA TYR A 64 2.51 4.83 1.35
C TYR A 64 2.77 6.26 0.90
N VAL A 65 2.09 6.68 -0.16
CA VAL A 65 2.11 8.06 -0.62
C VAL A 65 0.96 8.81 0.05
N VAL A 66 1.29 9.88 0.77
CA VAL A 66 0.31 10.75 1.42
C VAL A 66 0.14 12.00 0.58
N SER A 67 -1.09 12.24 0.12
CA SER A 67 -1.46 13.39 -0.70
C SER A 67 -2.44 14.29 0.04
N ALA A 68 -2.43 15.58 -0.29
CA ALA A 68 -3.44 16.51 0.19
C ALA A 68 -4.78 16.22 -0.50
N THR A 69 -5.83 16.02 0.31
CA THR A 69 -7.18 15.74 -0.18
C THR A 69 -7.86 16.98 -0.76
N GLN A 70 -7.42 18.17 -0.34
CA GLN A 70 -7.91 19.44 -0.83
C GLN A 70 -6.77 20.37 -1.21
N ALA A 71 -7.00 21.18 -2.25
CA ALA A 71 -6.09 22.24 -2.64
C ALA A 71 -6.04 23.33 -1.56
N GLY A 72 -4.84 23.83 -1.29
CA GLY A 72 -4.61 24.85 -0.27
C GLY A 72 -3.13 25.18 -0.10
N VAL A 73 -2.85 26.06 0.86
CA VAL A 73 -1.48 26.49 1.20
C VAL A 73 -1.01 25.75 2.46
N ILE A 74 0.22 25.23 2.44
CA ILE A 74 0.81 24.57 3.60
C ILE A 74 1.27 25.63 4.59
N ILE A 75 0.58 25.74 5.72
CA ILE A 75 0.90 26.71 6.78
C ILE A 75 1.91 26.16 7.79
N GLN A 76 1.99 24.83 7.91
CA GLN A 76 2.89 24.16 8.82
C GLN A 76 3.27 22.80 8.27
N LEU A 77 4.57 22.54 8.16
CA LEU A 77 5.15 21.25 7.78
C LEU A 77 5.94 20.72 8.98
N THR A 78 5.43 19.64 9.58
CA THR A 78 6.01 19.05 10.80
C THR A 78 6.93 17.87 10.46
N ALA A 79 6.63 17.14 9.38
CA ALA A 79 7.43 16.00 8.94
C ALA A 79 8.67 16.43 8.14
N SER A 80 9.81 15.83 8.45
CA SER A 80 11.06 15.92 7.68
C SER A 80 11.50 14.55 7.17
N VAL A 81 12.32 14.53 6.11
CA VAL A 81 12.89 13.28 5.58
C VAL A 81 13.79 12.64 6.64
N GLY A 82 13.58 11.35 6.90
CA GLY A 82 14.28 10.59 7.94
C GLY A 82 13.56 10.54 9.29
N ASP A 83 12.50 11.33 9.50
CA ASP A 83 11.74 11.30 10.74
C ASP A 83 10.96 9.99 10.90
N SER A 84 10.92 9.48 12.14
CA SER A 84 10.06 8.36 12.50
C SER A 84 8.69 8.89 12.92
N VAL A 85 7.64 8.39 12.27
CA VAL A 85 6.24 8.80 12.50
C VAL A 85 5.40 7.61 12.95
N LYS A 86 4.42 7.86 13.79
CA LYS A 86 3.39 6.90 14.18
C LYS A 86 2.13 7.12 13.37
N LYS A 87 1.30 6.08 13.28
CA LYS A 87 -0.04 6.19 12.68
C LYS A 87 -0.84 7.28 13.40
N GLY A 88 -1.36 8.24 12.65
CA GLY A 88 -2.17 9.35 13.14
C GLY A 88 -1.40 10.65 13.41
N ASP A 89 -0.06 10.62 13.37
CA ASP A 89 0.77 11.80 13.58
C ASP A 89 0.51 12.85 12.48
N VAL A 90 0.51 14.12 12.86
CA VAL A 90 0.28 15.23 11.92
C VAL A 90 1.58 15.48 11.16
N LEU A 91 1.52 15.32 9.84
CA LEU A 91 2.65 15.54 8.94
C LEU A 91 2.70 16.98 8.45
N ALA A 92 1.53 17.53 8.11
CA ALA A 92 1.38 18.91 7.63
C ALA A 92 -0.01 19.46 7.97
N THR A 93 -0.11 20.78 8.01
CA THR A 93 -1.38 21.51 8.14
C THR A 93 -1.55 22.40 6.92
N ILE A 94 -2.70 22.28 6.27
CA ILE A 94 -3.06 22.97 5.04
C ILE A 94 -4.21 23.92 5.33
N ASN A 95 -4.10 25.15 4.86
CA ASN A 95 -5.19 26.11 4.82
C ASN A 95 -5.90 26.02 3.46
N SER A 96 -7.12 25.47 3.44
CA SER A 96 -7.89 25.26 2.21
C SER A 96 -9.16 26.12 2.20
N PRO A 97 -9.31 27.04 1.23
CA PRO A 97 -10.55 27.78 1.03
C PRO A 97 -11.71 26.87 0.60
N GLY A 98 -11.43 25.83 -0.19
CA GLY A 98 -12.45 24.89 -0.67
C GLY A 98 -13.12 24.12 0.48
N LEU A 99 -12.39 23.86 1.57
CA LEU A 99 -12.94 23.23 2.75
C LEU A 99 -14.03 24.10 3.43
N LEU A 100 -13.86 25.43 3.45
CA LEU A 100 -14.88 26.33 4.03
C LEU A 100 -16.21 26.25 3.26
N ALA A 101 -16.17 26.15 1.93
CA ALA A 101 -17.37 26.01 1.11
C ALA A 101 -18.13 24.71 1.44
N LEU A 102 -17.42 23.60 1.61
CA LEU A 102 -18.02 22.33 2.00
C LEU A 102 -18.63 22.38 3.41
N GLN A 103 -17.95 23.02 4.36
CA GLN A 103 -18.49 23.19 5.72
C GLN A 103 -19.76 24.05 5.71
N GLN A 104 -19.78 25.12 4.92
CA GLN A 104 -20.98 25.94 4.73
C GLN A 104 -22.13 25.11 4.14
N GLN A 105 -21.87 24.32 3.10
CA GLN A 105 -22.86 23.43 2.48
C GLN A 105 -23.45 22.44 3.48
N PHE A 106 -22.61 21.80 4.29
CA PHE A 106 -23.05 20.89 5.36
C PHE A 106 -23.91 21.58 6.41
N LEU A 107 -23.50 22.75 6.90
CA LEU A 107 -24.28 23.52 7.87
C LEU A 107 -25.62 23.97 7.29
N LYS A 108 -25.66 24.31 6.00
CA LYS A 108 -26.90 24.64 5.30
C LYS A 108 -27.83 23.42 5.20
N ALA A 109 -27.32 22.29 4.72
CA ALA A 109 -28.09 21.05 4.59
C ALA A 109 -28.64 20.59 5.95
N GLY A 110 -27.85 20.72 7.04
CA GLY A 110 -28.30 20.39 8.39
C GLY A 110 -29.45 21.28 8.88
N ASN A 111 -29.43 22.56 8.52
CA ASN A 111 -30.54 23.48 8.83
C ASN A 111 -31.80 23.14 8.03
N ASP A 112 -31.65 22.89 6.72
CA ASP A 112 -32.77 22.54 5.85
C ASP A 112 -33.41 21.21 6.32
N PHE A 113 -32.60 20.21 6.66
CA PHE A 113 -33.05 18.94 7.26
C PHE A 113 -33.82 19.16 8.56
N ARG A 114 -33.32 20.00 9.49
CA ARG A 114 -34.01 20.27 10.76
C ARG A 114 -35.39 20.89 10.55
N VAL A 115 -35.52 21.79 9.58
CA VAL A 115 -36.81 22.40 9.22
C VAL A 115 -37.72 21.36 8.57
N GLY A 116 -37.20 20.55 7.65
CA GLY A 116 -37.90 19.46 6.99
C GLY A 116 -38.42 18.41 7.97
N LEU A 117 -37.60 17.98 8.95
CA LEU A 117 -37.96 17.04 10.00
C LEU A 117 -39.11 17.57 10.85
N ALA A 118 -39.10 18.86 11.19
CA ALA A 118 -40.20 19.47 11.93
C ALA A 118 -41.50 19.48 11.11
N ALA A 119 -41.43 19.74 9.81
CA ALA A 119 -42.59 19.66 8.91
C ALA A 119 -43.11 18.23 8.77
N PHE A 120 -42.22 17.27 8.55
CA PHE A 120 -42.53 15.84 8.50
C PHE A 120 -43.28 15.39 9.76
N ASN A 121 -42.74 15.68 10.94
CA ASN A 121 -43.36 15.27 12.20
C ASN A 121 -44.75 15.89 12.42
N ARG A 122 -44.94 17.16 12.00
CA ARG A 122 -46.24 17.83 12.08
C ARG A 122 -47.24 17.23 11.12
N ASP A 123 -46.91 17.13 9.84
CA ASP A 123 -47.84 16.64 8.81
C ASP A 123 -48.13 15.15 8.99
N LYS A 124 -47.18 14.36 9.52
CA LYS A 124 -47.44 12.97 9.93
C LYS A 124 -48.57 12.90 10.96
N LYS A 125 -48.47 13.70 12.03
CA LYS A 125 -49.48 13.74 13.08
C LYS A 125 -50.84 14.20 12.54
N LEU A 126 -50.85 15.26 11.74
CA LEU A 126 -52.09 15.77 11.12
C LEU A 126 -52.74 14.77 10.16
N PHE A 127 -51.95 13.96 9.46
CA PHE A 127 -52.46 12.90 8.60
C PHE A 127 -53.04 11.75 9.43
N ASP A 128 -52.30 11.31 10.47
CA ASP A 128 -52.74 10.27 11.40
C ASP A 128 -54.06 10.69 12.11
N ASP A 129 -54.25 11.99 12.38
CA ASP A 129 -55.47 12.58 12.96
C ASP A 129 -56.58 12.86 11.91
N GLY A 130 -56.35 12.57 10.62
CA GLY A 130 -57.33 12.77 9.53
C GLY A 130 -57.57 14.22 9.10
N VAL A 131 -56.68 15.15 9.47
CA VAL A 131 -56.82 16.61 9.25
C VAL A 131 -56.33 17.04 7.87
N ILE A 132 -55.34 16.34 7.29
CA ILE A 132 -54.78 16.64 5.96
C ILE A 132 -54.96 15.48 4.98
N ALA A 133 -54.99 15.80 3.68
CA ALA A 133 -55.07 14.79 2.63
C ALA A 133 -53.76 13.99 2.47
N GLU A 134 -53.88 12.72 2.06
CA GLU A 134 -52.73 11.82 1.85
C GLU A 134 -51.68 12.42 0.89
N ARG A 135 -52.11 13.07 -0.20
CA ARG A 135 -51.20 13.73 -1.15
C ARG A 135 -50.26 14.74 -0.47
N ARG A 136 -50.77 15.51 0.50
CA ARG A 136 -49.97 16.51 1.23
C ARG A 136 -48.96 15.83 2.17
N TRP A 137 -49.37 14.72 2.79
CA TRP A 137 -48.47 13.89 3.58
C TRP A 137 -47.33 13.33 2.73
N GLN A 138 -47.66 12.70 1.60
CA GLN A 138 -46.68 12.12 0.66
C GLN A 138 -45.69 13.18 0.13
N GLU A 139 -46.18 14.38 -0.19
CA GLU A 139 -45.36 15.51 -0.63
C GLU A 139 -44.34 15.92 0.45
N THR A 140 -44.79 16.06 1.70
CA THR A 140 -43.90 16.42 2.83
C THR A 140 -42.92 15.29 3.16
N ALA A 141 -43.35 14.03 3.08
CA ALA A 141 -42.50 12.87 3.28
C ALA A 141 -41.39 12.78 2.22
N GLY A 142 -41.74 12.96 0.93
CA GLY A 142 -40.77 13.01 -0.15
C GLY A 142 -39.75 14.15 0.02
N GLN A 143 -40.22 15.34 0.40
CA GLN A 143 -39.33 16.47 0.67
C GLN A 143 -38.38 16.19 1.84
N PHE A 144 -38.85 15.57 2.92
CA PHE A 144 -38.01 15.18 4.05
C PHE A 144 -36.89 14.21 3.63
N HIS A 145 -37.21 13.16 2.89
CA HIS A 145 -36.21 12.19 2.42
C HIS A 145 -35.20 12.83 1.46
N SER A 146 -35.62 13.79 0.63
CA SER A 146 -34.68 14.56 -0.19
C SER A 146 -33.70 15.36 0.66
N LEU A 147 -34.16 15.99 1.74
CA LEU A 147 -33.33 16.80 2.63
C LEU A 147 -32.38 15.92 3.48
N GLU A 148 -32.85 14.75 3.90
CA GLU A 148 -32.04 13.73 4.56
C GLU A 148 -30.87 13.30 3.67
N ALA A 149 -31.17 12.95 2.41
CA ALA A 149 -30.15 12.58 1.43
C ALA A 149 -29.13 13.72 1.19
N SER A 150 -29.59 14.97 1.08
CA SER A 150 -28.68 16.12 0.91
C SER A 150 -27.78 16.37 2.12
N LEU A 151 -28.25 16.11 3.33
CA LEU A 151 -27.41 16.19 4.54
C LEU A 151 -26.34 15.10 4.54
N ASP A 152 -26.73 13.87 4.20
CA ASP A 152 -25.80 12.73 4.13
C ASP A 152 -24.74 12.94 3.03
N GLU A 153 -25.14 13.46 1.87
CA GLU A 153 -24.22 13.84 0.79
C GLU A 153 -23.20 14.87 1.28
N ALA A 154 -23.66 15.95 1.91
CA ALA A 154 -22.77 16.99 2.40
C ALA A 154 -21.81 16.48 3.49
N ARG A 155 -22.25 15.52 4.32
CA ARG A 155 -21.41 14.85 5.31
C ARG A 155 -20.33 14.01 4.64
N GLN A 156 -20.69 13.19 3.66
CA GLN A 156 -19.75 12.34 2.92
C GLN A 156 -18.71 13.17 2.18
N LEU A 157 -19.11 14.29 1.58
CA LEU A 157 -18.16 15.22 0.93
C LEU A 157 -17.12 15.76 1.91
N LEU A 158 -17.51 16.07 3.16
CA LEU A 158 -16.55 16.48 4.19
C LEU A 158 -15.61 15.35 4.60
N GLU A 159 -16.10 14.13 4.76
CA GLU A 159 -15.27 12.96 5.08
C GLU A 159 -14.25 12.66 3.97
N ILE A 160 -14.73 12.65 2.72
CA ILE A 160 -13.89 12.47 1.53
C ILE A 160 -12.92 13.64 1.39
N SER A 161 -13.23 14.84 1.88
CA SER A 161 -12.29 15.98 1.90
C SER A 161 -11.17 15.88 2.94
N GLY A 162 -11.17 14.82 3.76
CA GLY A 162 -10.17 14.55 4.79
C GLY A 162 -10.52 15.12 6.17
N MET A 163 -11.75 15.62 6.38
CA MET A 163 -12.22 16.02 7.70
C MET A 163 -12.65 14.79 8.50
N PRO A 164 -12.06 14.50 9.67
CA PRO A 164 -12.45 13.32 10.45
C PRO A 164 -13.84 13.50 11.04
N ALA A 165 -14.59 12.41 11.20
CA ALA A 165 -15.97 12.42 11.72
C ALA A 165 -16.12 13.21 13.04
N ALA A 166 -15.13 13.11 13.95
CA ALA A 166 -15.12 13.85 15.20
C ALA A 166 -15.08 15.38 15.00
N ASP A 167 -14.38 15.87 13.98
CA ASP A 167 -14.35 17.29 13.62
C ASP A 167 -15.67 17.73 12.96
N ILE A 168 -16.27 16.87 12.12
CA ILE A 168 -17.59 17.12 11.53
C ILE A 168 -18.66 17.24 12.62
N ASP A 169 -18.65 16.37 13.63
CA ASP A 169 -19.58 16.47 14.76
C ASP A 169 -19.33 17.74 15.61
N ARG A 170 -18.06 18.17 15.69
CA ARG A 170 -17.69 19.44 16.34
C ARG A 170 -18.22 20.64 15.56
N LEU A 171 -18.11 20.62 14.23
CA LEU A 171 -18.66 21.63 13.34
C LEU A 171 -20.19 21.73 13.52
N ASN A 172 -20.89 20.59 13.52
CA ASN A 172 -22.35 20.55 13.70
C ASN A 172 -22.80 21.16 15.04
N ARG A 173 -22.04 20.95 16.13
CA ARG A 173 -22.37 21.50 17.46
C ARG A 173 -21.99 22.97 17.59
N SER A 174 -20.76 23.31 17.19
CA SER A 174 -20.18 24.64 17.45
C SER A 174 -20.55 25.68 16.39
N HIS A 175 -20.94 25.25 15.18
CA HIS A 175 -21.15 26.09 14.01
C HIS A 175 -19.93 26.95 13.64
N ARG A 176 -18.74 26.58 14.14
CA ARG A 176 -17.49 27.29 13.87
C ARG A 176 -16.76 26.60 12.74
N MET A 177 -16.68 27.29 11.62
CA MET A 177 -15.93 26.85 10.46
C MET A 177 -14.45 27.20 10.60
N HIS A 178 -13.58 26.32 10.11
CA HIS A 178 -12.15 26.57 10.03
C HIS A 178 -11.60 26.05 8.71
N SER A 179 -10.65 26.76 8.12
CA SER A 179 -10.04 26.38 6.85
C SER A 179 -8.85 25.42 7.01
N LEU A 180 -8.50 25.07 8.25
CA LEU A 180 -7.35 24.21 8.55
C LEU A 180 -7.70 22.73 8.38
N LEU A 181 -6.88 22.03 7.60
CA LEU A 181 -6.92 20.59 7.37
C LEU A 181 -5.59 19.98 7.82
N SER A 182 -5.65 18.96 8.68
CA SER A 182 -4.46 18.25 9.13
C SER A 182 -4.24 16.98 8.30
N VAL A 183 -3.09 16.90 7.62
CA VAL A 183 -2.65 15.70 6.91
C VAL A 183 -1.95 14.78 7.91
N ARG A 184 -2.42 13.54 8.02
CA ARG A 184 -1.94 12.57 9.03
C ARG A 184 -1.30 11.34 8.40
N ALA A 185 -0.36 10.73 9.13
CA ALA A 185 0.27 9.48 8.73
C ALA A 185 -0.72 8.29 8.77
N PRO A 186 -0.93 7.55 7.68
CA PRO A 186 -1.83 6.39 7.67
C PRO A 186 -1.24 5.16 8.36
N ILE A 187 0.10 5.09 8.44
CA ILE A 187 0.88 4.00 9.03
C ILE A 187 2.00 4.56 9.91
N ALA A 188 2.56 3.71 10.77
CA ALA A 188 3.82 4.00 11.43
C ALA A 188 4.99 3.65 10.50
N GLY A 189 6.07 4.44 10.52
CA GLY A 189 7.23 4.23 9.65
C GLY A 189 8.22 5.39 9.66
N THR A 190 8.97 5.53 8.58
CA THR A 190 9.94 6.61 8.39
C THR A 190 9.62 7.37 7.10
N VAL A 191 9.76 8.70 7.13
CA VAL A 191 9.54 9.55 5.96
C VAL A 191 10.69 9.37 4.98
N LEU A 192 10.42 8.76 3.82
CA LEU A 192 11.42 8.46 2.79
C LEU A 192 11.68 9.65 1.85
N GLU A 193 10.62 10.36 1.47
CA GLU A 193 10.66 11.45 0.50
C GLU A 193 9.61 12.49 0.88
N LEU A 194 9.94 13.77 0.66
CA LEU A 194 9.05 14.89 0.95
C LEU A 194 9.00 15.83 -0.26
N LYS A 195 7.85 15.85 -0.95
CA LYS A 195 7.56 16.75 -2.09
C LYS A 195 6.56 17.83 -1.69
N ALA A 196 6.92 18.59 -0.66
CA ALA A 196 6.10 19.64 -0.10
C ALA A 196 6.99 20.77 0.41
N ALA A 197 6.53 22.00 0.33
CA ALA A 197 7.23 23.17 0.84
C ALA A 197 6.24 24.04 1.63
N ASN A 198 6.72 24.66 2.71
CA ASN A 198 5.97 25.71 3.39
C ASN A 198 5.77 26.89 2.43
N GLY A 199 4.55 27.44 2.42
CA GLY A 199 4.15 28.57 1.58
C GLY A 199 3.66 29.74 2.41
#